data_AF-A0ABD0SBF9-F1
#
_entry.id   AF-A0ABD0SBF9-F1
#
_cell.length_a   1.000
_cell.length_b   1.000
_cell.length_c   1.000
_cell.angle_alpha   90.00
_cell.angle_beta   90.00
_cell.angle_gamma   90.00
#
_symmetry.space_group_name_H-M   'P 1'
#
loop_
_entity.id
_entity.type
_entity.pdbx_description
1 polymer ?
#
loop_
_entity_poly.entity_id
_entity_poly.type
_entity_poly.pdbx_seq_one_letter_code
_entity_poly.pdbx_strand_id
1 'polypeptide(L)'
;MVLSAVYHWTAEQRARDLRPAPEERGAVRRHAHEDMVRGWEEDLSRAQFGRRTLDAIGPNLDRWLERPHGFLTYRLVQVLTGHGCFGNYLHKIGREESPSCHECGAAVDSAQHTLAVCPGWEEQRRVLVGAVGQDLSLPSIVNAMLDDERAWKAMASFCETVMSQKEAAEREREDDPSAPPLRRRRRGRRRRAYDRSSLAPPGGQQVVGTGVPPPALHAPPPSRGNSAVSPAIPPIPPSQGGGAGPAS
;
A
#
# COMPACT_ATOMS: atom_id res chain seq x y z
N MET A 1 -6.28 -15.56 11.88
CA MET A 1 -6.52 -15.17 13.28
C MET A 1 -8.01 -15.10 13.58
N VAL A 2 -8.77 -14.04 13.22
CA VAL A 2 -10.22 -13.97 13.53
C VAL A 2 -11.07 -15.03 12.81
N LEU A 3 -10.94 -15.15 11.48
CA LEU A 3 -11.73 -16.11 10.69
C LEU A 3 -11.43 -17.57 11.08
N SER A 4 -10.18 -17.86 11.44
CA SER A 4 -9.76 -19.19 11.92
C SER A 4 -10.36 -19.49 13.30
N ALA A 5 -10.34 -18.53 14.23
CA ALA A 5 -10.97 -18.71 15.55
C ALA A 5 -12.49 -18.96 15.42
N VAL A 6 -13.19 -18.17 14.60
CA VAL A 6 -14.63 -18.37 14.32
C VAL A 6 -14.87 -19.73 13.64
N TYR A 7 -13.99 -20.14 12.72
CA TYR A 7 -14.08 -21.43 12.05
C TYR A 7 -13.94 -22.60 13.04
N HIS A 8 -12.89 -22.60 13.86
CA HIS A 8 -12.63 -23.66 14.85
C HIS A 8 -13.77 -23.76 15.86
N TRP A 9 -14.20 -22.62 16.42
CA TRP A 9 -15.35 -22.59 17.32
C TRP A 9 -16.63 -23.11 16.65
N THR A 10 -16.90 -22.72 15.39
CA THR A 10 -18.09 -23.21 14.66
C THR A 10 -18.02 -24.72 14.43
N ALA A 11 -16.83 -25.26 14.13
CA ALA A 11 -16.61 -26.70 13.98
C ALA A 11 -16.86 -27.46 15.29
N GLU A 12 -16.40 -26.91 16.42
CA GLU A 12 -16.64 -27.48 17.76
C GLU A 12 -18.13 -27.49 18.13
N GLN A 13 -18.86 -26.40 17.86
CA GLN A 13 -20.31 -26.37 18.11
C GLN A 13 -21.05 -27.40 17.26
N ARG A 14 -20.67 -27.55 15.99
CA ARG A 14 -21.25 -28.58 15.09
C ARG A 14 -20.94 -30.00 15.56
N ALA A 15 -19.74 -30.25 16.08
CA ALA A 15 -19.38 -31.55 16.65
C ALA A 15 -20.19 -31.91 17.91
N ARG A 16 -20.82 -30.91 18.54
CA ARG A 16 -21.74 -31.07 19.68
C ARG A 16 -23.21 -31.03 19.26
N ASP A 17 -23.51 -31.07 17.96
CA ASP A 17 -24.85 -30.89 17.39
C ASP A 17 -25.56 -29.59 17.80
N LEU A 18 -24.79 -28.59 18.23
CA LEU A 18 -25.30 -27.28 18.59
C LEU A 18 -25.37 -26.37 17.37
N ARG A 19 -26.49 -25.63 17.25
CA ARG A 19 -26.67 -24.56 16.27
C ARG A 19 -26.56 -23.21 16.97
N PRO A 20 -25.34 -22.67 17.10
CA PRO A 20 -25.15 -21.41 17.80
C PRO A 20 -25.84 -20.26 17.09
N ALA A 21 -26.42 -19.36 17.88
CA ALA A 21 -27.05 -18.14 17.43
C ALA A 21 -26.05 -17.21 16.73
N PRO A 22 -26.52 -16.32 15.84
CA PRO A 22 -25.67 -15.30 15.24
C PRO A 22 -24.95 -14.42 16.26
N GLU A 23 -25.58 -14.16 17.42
CA GLU A 23 -25.00 -13.36 18.50
C GLU A 23 -23.78 -14.02 19.14
N GLU A 24 -23.82 -15.33 19.36
CA GLU A 24 -22.69 -16.11 19.91
C GLU A 24 -21.52 -16.13 18.93
N ARG A 25 -21.79 -16.32 17.63
CA ARG A 25 -20.79 -16.17 16.56
C ARG A 25 -20.19 -14.77 16.52
N GLY A 26 -21.03 -13.76 16.72
CA GLY A 26 -20.62 -12.36 16.81
C GLY A 26 -19.71 -12.11 18.00
N ALA A 27 -20.01 -12.67 19.17
CA ALA A 27 -19.18 -12.57 20.36
C ALA A 27 -17.80 -13.22 20.16
N VAL A 28 -17.75 -14.41 19.56
CA VAL A 28 -16.47 -15.09 19.24
C VAL A 28 -15.65 -14.27 18.24
N ARG A 29 -16.30 -13.69 17.22
CA ARG A 29 -15.62 -12.82 16.26
C ARG A 29 -15.03 -11.59 16.94
N ARG A 30 -15.79 -10.91 17.82
CA ARG A 30 -15.31 -9.73 18.56
C ARG A 30 -14.13 -10.08 19.45
N HIS A 31 -14.24 -11.14 20.24
CA HIS A 31 -13.17 -11.58 21.13
C HIS A 31 -11.89 -11.93 20.34
N ALA A 32 -12.02 -12.67 19.25
CA ALA A 32 -10.86 -13.00 18.40
C ALA A 32 -10.26 -11.75 17.71
N HIS A 33 -11.07 -10.72 17.44
CA HIS A 33 -10.57 -9.44 16.94
C HIS A 33 -9.80 -8.69 18.02
N GLU A 34 -10.37 -8.56 19.23
CA GLU A 34 -9.71 -7.93 20.39
C GLU A 34 -8.36 -8.59 20.69
N ASP A 35 -8.29 -9.93 20.68
CA ASP A 35 -7.04 -10.65 20.93
C ASP A 35 -6.01 -10.46 19.81
N MET A 36 -6.46 -10.40 18.56
CA MET A 36 -5.59 -10.10 17.43
C MET A 36 -5.01 -8.68 17.55
N VAL A 37 -5.85 -7.69 17.86
CA VAL A 37 -5.40 -6.30 18.00
C VAL A 37 -4.46 -6.15 19.19
N ARG A 38 -4.77 -6.77 20.34
CA ARG A 38 -3.89 -6.78 21.52
C ARG A 38 -2.50 -7.35 21.19
N GLY A 39 -2.45 -8.46 20.45
CA GLY A 39 -1.17 -9.02 19.98
C GLY A 39 -0.41 -8.06 19.06
N TRP A 40 -1.11 -7.35 18.17
CA TRP A 40 -0.49 -6.32 17.34
C TRP A 40 0.00 -5.12 18.14
N GLU A 41 -0.74 -4.64 19.14
CA GLU A 41 -0.30 -3.56 20.01
C GLU A 41 0.99 -3.91 20.73
N GLU A 42 1.09 -5.13 21.27
CA GLU A 42 2.31 -5.64 21.90
C GLU A 42 3.49 -5.67 20.92
N ASP A 43 3.31 -6.23 19.73
CA ASP A 43 4.36 -6.32 18.70
C ASP A 43 4.81 -4.93 18.23
N LEU A 44 3.87 -4.02 17.98
CA LEU A 44 4.13 -2.66 17.54
C LEU A 44 4.75 -1.79 18.64
N SER A 45 4.44 -2.05 19.91
CA SER A 45 5.09 -1.37 21.04
C SER A 45 6.59 -1.69 21.11
N ARG A 46 7.00 -2.88 20.69
CA ARG A 46 8.40 -3.35 20.66
C ARG A 46 9.14 -2.98 19.38
N ALA A 47 8.43 -2.50 18.35
CA ALA A 47 9.02 -2.17 17.07
C ALA A 47 10.00 -0.99 17.17
N GLN A 48 11.22 -1.18 16.65
CA GLN A 48 12.28 -0.16 16.66
C GLN A 48 12.17 0.82 15.48
N PHE A 49 11.57 0.38 14.37
CA PHE A 49 11.42 1.17 13.15
C PHE A 49 10.00 1.71 13.00
N GLY A 50 9.84 2.74 12.17
CA GLY A 50 8.52 3.32 11.90
C GLY A 50 7.93 4.13 13.05
N ARG A 51 8.75 4.54 14.04
CA ARG A 51 8.25 5.23 15.25
C ARG A 51 7.37 6.43 14.95
N ARG A 52 7.70 7.26 13.96
CA ARG A 52 6.83 8.38 13.52
C ARG A 52 5.37 7.95 13.32
N THR A 53 5.15 6.87 12.59
CA THR A 53 3.80 6.36 12.28
C THR A 53 3.18 5.70 13.50
N LEU A 54 3.96 4.89 14.22
CA LEU A 54 3.48 4.15 15.39
C LEU A 54 3.13 5.06 16.57
N ASP A 55 3.89 6.13 16.80
CA ASP A 55 3.65 7.07 17.88
C ASP A 55 2.40 7.94 17.59
N ALA A 56 2.02 8.09 16.31
CA ALA A 56 0.82 8.82 15.92
C ALA A 56 -0.44 7.96 15.86
N ILE A 57 -0.33 6.73 15.34
CA ILE A 57 -1.48 5.83 15.13
C ILE A 57 -1.68 4.86 16.30
N GLY A 58 -0.59 4.38 16.91
CA GLY A 58 -0.61 3.35 17.95
C GLY A 58 -1.55 3.67 19.12
N PRO A 59 -1.57 4.89 19.68
CA PRO A 59 -2.50 5.26 20.75
C PRO A 59 -3.99 5.15 20.38
N ASN A 60 -4.31 5.04 19.09
CA ASN A 60 -5.67 4.95 18.56
C ASN A 60 -5.82 3.75 17.60
N LEU A 61 -5.07 2.66 17.82
CA LEU A 61 -4.99 1.56 16.84
C LEU A 61 -6.37 0.96 16.53
N ASP A 62 -7.21 0.72 17.55
CA ASP A 62 -8.58 0.23 17.38
C ASP A 62 -9.41 1.16 16.48
N ARG A 63 -9.46 2.44 16.84
CA ARG A 63 -10.19 3.46 16.08
C ARG A 63 -9.67 3.58 14.65
N TRP A 64 -8.35 3.45 14.48
CA TRP A 64 -7.72 3.46 13.17
C TRP A 64 -8.17 2.26 12.33
N LEU A 65 -8.26 1.06 12.90
CA LEU A 65 -8.70 -0.14 12.19
C LEU A 65 -10.20 -0.12 11.86
N GLU A 66 -11.02 0.43 12.76
CA GLU A 66 -12.48 0.40 12.67
C GLU A 66 -13.10 1.64 12.00
N ARG A 67 -12.29 2.63 11.62
CA ARG A 67 -12.77 3.89 11.05
C ARG A 67 -13.75 3.68 9.88
N PRO A 68 -14.87 4.41 9.82
CA PRO A 68 -15.87 4.26 8.77
C PRO A 68 -15.50 5.00 7.48
N HIS A 69 -14.52 5.91 7.54
CA HIS A 69 -14.13 6.78 6.45
C HIS A 69 -12.62 6.79 6.22
N GLY A 70 -12.23 7.34 5.07
CA GLY A 70 -10.84 7.64 4.78
C GLY A 70 -10.03 6.46 4.25
N PHE A 71 -9.51 6.64 3.04
CA PHE A 71 -8.53 5.73 2.44
C PHE A 71 -7.14 6.33 2.48
N LEU A 72 -6.14 5.46 2.53
CA LEU A 72 -4.73 5.83 2.50
C LEU A 72 -4.29 6.01 1.04
N THR A 73 -4.00 7.25 0.64
CA THR A 73 -3.37 7.54 -0.64
C THR A 73 -1.86 7.33 -0.55
N TYR A 74 -1.20 7.12 -1.69
CA TYR A 74 0.25 6.99 -1.77
C TYR A 74 0.99 8.16 -1.09
N ARG A 75 0.58 9.40 -1.37
CA ARG A 75 1.20 10.62 -0.80
C ARG A 75 0.85 10.84 0.66
N LEU A 76 -0.36 10.46 1.09
CA LEU A 76 -0.69 10.47 2.52
C LEU A 76 0.22 9.51 3.30
N VAL A 77 0.40 8.28 2.80
CA VAL A 77 1.29 7.30 3.43
C VAL A 77 2.73 7.81 3.49
N GLN A 78 3.23 8.47 2.44
CA GLN A 78 4.56 9.10 2.47
C GLN A 78 4.70 10.10 3.62
N VAL A 79 3.74 11.00 3.79
CA VAL A 79 3.73 12.00 4.87
C VAL A 79 3.64 11.35 6.26
N LEU A 80 2.75 10.37 6.44
CA LEU A 80 2.57 9.64 7.70
C LEU A 80 3.84 8.88 8.11
N THR A 81 4.55 8.32 7.14
CA THR A 81 5.76 7.52 7.36
C THR A 81 7.04 8.33 7.34
N GLY A 82 7.00 9.57 6.85
CA GLY A 82 8.18 10.39 6.62
C GLY A 82 9.08 9.90 5.48
N HIS A 83 8.55 9.04 4.60
CA HIS A 83 9.24 8.54 3.42
C HIS A 83 8.83 9.33 2.17
N GLY A 84 9.65 9.33 1.12
CA GLY A 84 9.35 9.99 -0.15
C GLY A 84 10.32 11.13 -0.48
N CYS A 85 9.85 12.14 -1.20
CA CYS A 85 10.66 13.24 -1.72
C CYS A 85 11.04 14.31 -0.67
N PHE A 86 11.29 13.88 0.57
CA PHE A 86 11.79 14.73 1.65
C PHE A 86 13.32 14.71 1.67
N GLY A 87 13.97 15.87 1.70
CA GLY A 87 15.44 15.97 1.73
C GLY A 87 16.07 15.08 2.81
N ASN A 88 15.51 15.06 4.02
CA ASN A 88 16.00 14.20 5.11
C ASN A 88 15.96 12.70 4.77
N TYR A 89 14.87 12.25 4.13
CA TYR A 89 14.73 10.85 3.73
C TYR A 89 15.63 10.51 2.54
N LEU A 90 15.64 11.36 1.51
CA LEU A 90 16.47 11.17 0.32
C LEU A 90 17.96 11.12 0.67
N HIS A 91 18.41 11.99 1.59
CA HIS A 91 19.78 11.98 2.08
C HIS A 91 20.11 10.67 2.80
N LYS A 92 19.23 10.21 3.69
CA LYS A 92 19.39 8.93 4.42
C LYS A 92 19.55 7.73 3.49
N ILE A 93 18.90 7.72 2.32
CA ILE A 93 19.01 6.64 1.34
C ILE A 93 20.07 6.89 0.25
N GLY A 94 20.90 7.93 0.40
CA GLY A 94 21.96 8.27 -0.55
C GLY A 94 21.45 8.74 -1.90
N ARG A 95 20.29 9.40 -1.92
CA ARG A 95 19.65 10.01 -3.10
C ARG A 95 19.74 11.53 -3.09
N GLU A 96 20.17 12.13 -1.99
CA GLU A 96 20.49 13.56 -1.89
C GLU A 96 21.80 13.77 -1.10
N GLU A 97 22.53 14.84 -1.44
CA GLU A 97 23.80 15.19 -0.79
C GLU A 97 23.58 15.79 0.61
N SER A 98 22.43 16.42 0.82
CA SER A 98 22.08 17.15 2.04
C SER A 98 20.64 16.83 2.45
N PRO A 99 20.33 16.81 3.75
CA PRO A 99 18.95 16.68 4.23
C PRO A 99 18.12 17.96 4.11
N SER A 100 18.68 19.05 3.58
CA SER A 100 18.06 20.38 3.54
C SER A 100 16.78 20.49 2.71
N CYS A 101 15.93 21.45 3.06
CA CYS A 101 14.72 21.77 2.31
C CYS A 101 15.03 22.62 1.09
N HIS A 102 14.67 22.11 -0.08
CA HIS A 102 14.81 22.85 -1.35
C HIS A 102 13.83 24.02 -1.48
N GLU A 103 12.73 24.01 -0.72
CA GLU A 103 11.71 25.06 -0.79
C GLU A 103 12.07 26.31 0.03
N CYS A 104 12.72 26.13 1.19
CA CYS A 104 12.97 27.23 2.12
C CYS A 104 14.41 27.30 2.67
N GLY A 105 15.29 26.38 2.25
CA GLY A 105 16.69 26.36 2.70
C GLY A 105 16.91 25.85 4.13
N ALA A 106 15.87 25.42 4.85
CA ALA A 106 16.02 24.85 6.19
C ALA A 106 16.97 23.65 6.20
N ALA A 107 17.74 23.48 7.28
CA ALA A 107 18.77 22.45 7.37
C ALA A 107 18.23 21.01 7.24
N VAL A 108 16.98 20.76 7.63
CA VAL A 108 16.36 19.42 7.61
C VAL A 108 14.94 19.49 7.04
N ASP A 109 14.74 18.88 5.88
CA ASP A 109 13.43 18.67 5.26
C ASP A 109 12.85 17.34 5.70
N SER A 110 12.15 17.35 6.84
CA SER A 110 11.33 16.23 7.28
C SER A 110 9.87 16.39 6.84
N ALA A 111 9.10 15.29 6.85
CA ALA A 111 7.65 15.38 6.68
C ALA A 111 7.01 16.32 7.70
N GLN A 112 7.51 16.37 8.94
CA GLN A 112 7.01 17.29 9.96
C GLN A 112 7.32 18.74 9.62
N HIS A 113 8.51 19.03 9.11
CA HIS A 113 8.86 20.36 8.61
C HIS A 113 7.95 20.79 7.46
N THR A 114 7.72 19.91 6.49
CA THR A 114 6.79 20.17 5.38
C THR A 114 5.36 20.40 5.91
N LEU A 115 4.91 19.64 6.90
CA LEU A 115 3.56 19.72 7.49
C LEU A 115 3.31 20.93 8.40
N ALA A 116 4.33 21.44 9.10
CA ALA A 116 4.12 22.42 10.16
C ALA A 116 4.99 23.69 10.07
N VAL A 117 6.06 23.71 9.27
CA VAL A 117 7.10 24.74 9.39
C VAL A 117 7.44 25.44 8.07
N CYS A 118 7.58 24.70 6.97
CA CYS A 118 8.09 25.24 5.71
C CYS A 118 7.24 26.42 5.19
N PRO A 119 7.77 27.66 5.06
CA PRO A 119 6.99 28.79 4.57
C PRO A 119 6.47 28.59 3.13
N GLY A 120 7.16 27.79 2.30
CA GLY A 120 6.72 27.48 0.93
C GLY A 120 5.37 26.75 0.84
N TRP A 121 4.89 26.16 1.94
CA TRP A 121 3.59 25.46 1.99
C TRP A 121 2.57 26.15 2.91
N GLU A 122 2.79 27.43 3.25
CA GLU A 122 1.94 28.14 4.21
C GLU A 122 0.47 28.22 3.77
N GLU A 123 0.22 28.47 2.48
CA GLU A 123 -1.15 28.57 1.95
C GLU A 123 -1.91 27.26 2.09
N GLN A 124 -1.30 26.14 1.66
CA GLN A 124 -1.90 24.81 1.78
C GLN A 124 -2.08 24.42 3.25
N ARG A 125 -1.11 24.80 4.11
CA ARG A 125 -1.17 24.56 5.55
C ARG A 125 -2.32 25.32 6.21
N ARG A 126 -2.60 26.56 5.79
CA ARG A 126 -3.70 27.36 6.32
C ARG A 126 -5.05 26.68 6.10
N VAL A 127 -5.25 26.07 4.92
CA VAL A 127 -6.44 25.27 4.62
C VAL A 127 -6.53 24.04 5.53
N LEU A 128 -5.40 23.34 5.71
CA LEU A 128 -5.33 22.17 6.60
C LEU A 128 -5.69 22.55 8.05
N VAL A 129 -5.08 23.61 8.59
CA VAL A 129 -5.33 24.14 9.95
C VAL A 129 -6.81 24.45 10.18
N GLY A 130 -7.51 24.98 9.16
CA GLY A 130 -8.94 25.24 9.25
C GLY A 130 -9.79 23.98 9.47
N ALA A 131 -9.29 22.79 9.11
CA ALA A 131 -9.98 21.52 9.25
C ALA A 131 -9.49 20.68 10.45
N VAL A 132 -8.20 20.73 10.79
CA VAL A 132 -7.59 19.86 11.83
C VAL A 132 -7.20 20.61 13.11
N GLY A 133 -7.28 21.94 13.11
CA GLY A 133 -6.83 22.79 14.22
C GLY A 133 -5.37 23.22 14.11
N GLN A 134 -4.92 23.97 15.13
CA GLN A 134 -3.60 24.61 15.14
C GLN A 134 -2.45 23.68 15.50
N ASP A 135 -2.73 22.60 16.25
CA ASP A 135 -1.71 21.62 16.59
C ASP A 135 -1.49 20.65 15.41
N LEU A 136 -0.43 20.93 14.65
CA LEU A 136 -0.02 20.14 13.50
C LEU A 136 0.97 19.02 13.87
N SER A 137 1.08 18.65 15.15
CA SER A 137 1.73 17.40 15.52
C SER A 137 1.03 16.22 14.84
N LEU A 138 1.80 15.23 14.40
CA LEU A 138 1.23 14.10 13.68
C LEU A 138 0.15 13.33 14.47
N PRO A 139 0.31 13.09 15.80
CA PRO A 139 -0.75 12.47 16.60
C PRO A 139 -2.06 13.29 16.62
N SER A 140 -1.96 14.62 16.75
CA SER A 140 -3.14 15.50 16.77
C SER A 140 -3.87 15.52 15.42
N ILE A 141 -3.13 15.57 14.31
CA ILE A 141 -3.73 15.44 12.97
C ILE A 141 -4.41 14.08 12.81
N VAL A 142 -3.76 12.98 13.23
CA VAL A 142 -4.35 11.63 13.13
C VAL A 142 -5.64 11.54 13.95
N ASN A 143 -5.68 12.09 15.16
CA ASN A 143 -6.90 12.17 15.96
C ASN A 143 -8.01 12.91 15.22
N ALA A 144 -7.74 14.12 14.71
CA ALA A 144 -8.71 14.90 13.96
C ALA A 144 -9.22 14.16 12.72
N MET A 145 -8.34 13.47 12.00
CA MET A 145 -8.70 12.64 10.84
C MET A 145 -9.64 11.49 11.21
N LEU A 146 -9.44 10.87 12.39
CA LEU A 146 -10.31 9.79 12.88
C LEU A 146 -11.68 10.31 13.33
N ASP A 147 -11.74 11.54 13.85
CA ASP A 147 -12.96 12.17 14.32
C ASP A 147 -13.85 12.71 13.19
N ASP A 148 -13.25 13.24 12.12
CA ASP A 148 -13.98 13.95 11.05
C ASP A 148 -13.50 13.56 9.65
N GLU A 149 -14.43 13.14 8.80
CA GLU A 149 -14.18 12.86 7.38
C GLU A 149 -13.66 14.11 6.63
N ARG A 150 -14.10 15.31 7.02
CA ARG A 150 -13.61 16.56 6.42
C ARG A 150 -12.14 16.80 6.77
N ALA A 151 -11.73 16.54 8.01
CA ALA A 151 -10.34 16.58 8.43
C ALA A 151 -9.49 15.56 7.65
N TRP A 152 -10.00 14.33 7.45
CA TRP A 152 -9.35 13.34 6.59
C TRP A 152 -9.17 13.84 5.16
N LYS A 153 -10.24 14.38 4.54
CA LYS A 153 -10.20 14.91 3.17
C LYS A 153 -9.24 16.09 3.04
N ALA A 154 -9.21 16.99 4.02
CA ALA A 154 -8.29 18.13 4.05
C ALA A 154 -6.83 17.66 4.11
N MET A 155 -6.52 16.70 4.98
CA MET A 155 -5.17 16.12 5.08
C MET A 155 -4.77 15.36 3.81
N ALA A 156 -5.67 14.57 3.22
CA ALA A 156 -5.43 13.88 1.96
C ALA A 156 -5.17 14.87 0.82
N SER A 157 -5.95 15.96 0.73
CA SER A 157 -5.77 17.03 -0.26
C SER A 157 -4.44 17.76 -0.06
N PHE A 158 -4.09 18.11 1.19
CA PHE A 158 -2.80 18.73 1.51
C PHE A 158 -1.64 17.84 1.03
N CYS A 159 -1.68 16.55 1.38
CA CYS A 159 -0.67 15.58 0.97
C CYS A 159 -0.58 15.48 -0.55
N GLU A 160 -1.71 15.40 -1.25
CA GLU A 160 -1.76 15.32 -2.71
C GLU A 160 -1.12 16.55 -3.36
N THR A 161 -1.55 17.76 -2.97
CA THR A 161 -1.05 19.02 -3.55
C THR A 161 0.43 19.25 -3.25
N VAL A 162 0.87 19.06 -2.01
CA VAL A 162 2.25 19.36 -1.61
C VAL A 162 3.21 18.30 -2.14
N MET A 163 2.89 17.01 -1.98
CA MET A 163 3.81 15.95 -2.39
C MET A 163 3.90 15.84 -3.91
N SER A 164 2.82 16.09 -4.67
CA SER A 164 2.91 16.09 -6.13
C SER A 164 3.89 17.14 -6.66
N GLN A 165 3.91 18.34 -6.05
CA GLN A 165 4.85 19.41 -6.38
C GLN A 165 6.28 19.04 -5.96
N LYS A 166 6.49 18.55 -4.73
CA LYS A 166 7.82 18.11 -4.28
C LYS A 166 8.38 16.98 -5.14
N GLU A 167 7.54 16.02 -5.53
CA GLU A 167 7.94 14.94 -6.46
C GLU A 167 8.27 15.48 -7.85
N ALA A 168 7.56 16.49 -8.35
CA ALA A 168 7.87 17.12 -9.63
C ALA A 168 9.22 17.83 -9.57
N ALA A 169 9.46 18.61 -8.53
CA ALA A 169 10.74 19.26 -8.30
C ALA A 169 11.89 18.24 -8.11
N GLU A 170 11.65 17.11 -7.41
CA GLU A 170 12.63 16.02 -7.35
C GLU A 170 12.92 15.47 -8.75
N ARG A 171 11.89 15.19 -9.56
CA ARG A 171 12.06 14.69 -10.93
C ARG A 171 12.88 15.63 -11.81
N GLU A 172 12.64 16.93 -11.73
CA GLU A 172 13.44 17.95 -12.43
C GLU A 172 14.92 17.88 -12.02
N ARG A 173 15.21 17.72 -10.73
CA ARG A 173 16.59 17.54 -10.24
C ARG A 173 17.22 16.21 -10.66
N GLU A 174 16.43 15.15 -10.80
CA GLU A 174 16.92 13.85 -11.30
C GLU A 174 17.26 13.91 -12.81
N ASP A 175 16.52 14.71 -13.57
CA ASP A 175 16.64 14.83 -15.02
C ASP A 175 17.68 15.88 -15.46
N ASP A 176 18.19 16.72 -14.54
CA ASP A 176 19.27 17.66 -14.80
C ASP A 176 20.54 16.92 -15.31
N PRO A 177 21.07 17.25 -16.51
CA PRO A 177 22.28 16.63 -17.04
C PRO A 177 23.51 16.76 -16.14
N SER A 178 23.56 17.82 -15.33
CA SER A 178 24.59 18.10 -14.35
C SER A 178 24.35 17.44 -12.99
N ALA A 179 23.23 16.72 -12.82
CA ALA A 179 22.88 16.07 -11.57
C ALA A 179 23.98 15.11 -11.09
N PRO A 180 24.33 15.17 -9.78
CA PRO A 180 25.25 14.22 -9.16
C PRO A 180 24.82 12.77 -9.43
N PRO A 181 25.77 11.83 -9.61
CA PRO A 181 25.47 10.44 -9.91
C PRO A 181 24.52 9.75 -8.92
N LEU A 182 24.48 10.20 -7.67
CA LEU A 182 23.60 9.70 -6.62
C LEU A 182 22.11 10.04 -6.82
N ARG A 183 21.80 11.19 -7.48
CA ARG A 183 20.42 11.60 -7.83
C ARG A 183 19.91 10.87 -9.08
N ARG A 184 20.83 10.44 -9.96
CA ARG A 184 20.47 9.82 -11.24
C ARG A 184 19.63 8.58 -11.00
N ARG A 185 18.52 8.47 -11.74
CA ARG A 185 17.65 7.29 -11.72
C ARG A 185 18.48 6.03 -11.94
N ARG A 186 18.58 5.19 -10.91
CA ARG A 186 19.10 3.83 -11.07
C ARG A 186 18.15 3.10 -12.02
N ARG A 187 18.52 2.99 -13.30
CA ARG A 187 17.77 2.16 -14.26
C ARG A 187 17.67 0.75 -13.65
N GLY A 188 16.47 0.36 -13.24
CA GLY A 188 16.21 -0.96 -12.68
C GLY A 188 16.62 -2.05 -13.67
N ARG A 189 17.03 -3.22 -13.18
CA ARG A 189 17.51 -4.35 -14.00
C ARG A 189 16.54 -4.72 -15.13
N ARG A 190 15.22 -4.62 -14.89
CA ARG A 190 14.16 -4.83 -15.88
C ARG A 190 14.18 -3.83 -17.04
N ARG A 191 14.46 -2.55 -16.78
CA ARG A 191 14.45 -1.49 -17.80
C ARG A 191 15.71 -1.55 -18.67
N ARG A 192 16.86 -1.92 -18.09
CA ARG A 192 18.10 -2.20 -18.86
C ARG A 192 17.91 -3.37 -19.84
N ALA A 193 17.18 -4.40 -19.43
CA ALA A 193 16.86 -5.53 -20.32
C ALA A 193 15.97 -5.07 -21.48
N TYR A 194 14.93 -4.29 -21.20
CA TYR A 194 14.03 -3.74 -22.22
C TYR A 194 14.76 -2.82 -23.21
N ASP A 195 15.57 -1.87 -22.73
CA ASP A 195 16.35 -0.97 -23.59
C ASP A 195 17.36 -1.73 -24.47
N ARG A 196 17.99 -2.79 -23.93
CA ARG A 196 18.90 -3.65 -24.70
C ARG A 196 18.16 -4.48 -25.76
N SER A 197 16.93 -4.88 -25.49
CA SER A 197 16.04 -5.53 -26.45
C SER A 197 15.52 -4.55 -27.52
N SER A 198 15.30 -3.28 -27.16
CA SER A 198 14.82 -2.24 -28.07
C SER A 198 15.92 -1.57 -28.91
N LEU A 199 17.18 -1.66 -28.50
CA LEU A 199 18.35 -1.19 -29.24
C LEU A 199 19.00 -2.29 -30.12
N ALA A 200 18.44 -3.51 -30.15
CA ALA A 200 18.87 -4.51 -31.11
C ALA A 200 18.48 -4.04 -32.53
N PRO A 201 19.43 -3.87 -33.46
CA PRO A 201 19.08 -3.46 -34.81
C PRO A 201 18.22 -4.55 -35.47
N PRO A 202 17.20 -4.18 -36.27
CA PRO A 202 16.45 -5.17 -37.04
C PRO A 202 17.42 -5.90 -37.98
N GLY A 203 17.33 -7.22 -37.98
CA GLY A 203 18.31 -8.13 -38.57
C GLY A 203 18.77 -7.71 -39.97
N GLY A 204 20.07 -7.49 -40.10
CA GLY A 204 20.75 -7.47 -41.39
C GLY A 204 20.68 -8.85 -42.03
N GLN A 205 20.15 -8.86 -43.25
CA GLN A 205 19.98 -10.01 -44.13
C GLN A 205 21.33 -10.73 -44.34
N GLN A 206 21.47 -11.96 -43.83
CA GLN A 206 22.63 -12.81 -44.14
C GLN A 206 22.35 -13.64 -45.39
N VAL A 207 23.31 -13.53 -46.30
CA VAL A 207 23.40 -14.15 -47.62
C VAL A 207 23.54 -15.67 -47.46
N VAL A 208 22.86 -16.39 -48.37
CA VAL A 208 22.86 -17.85 -48.50
C VAL A 208 24.28 -18.39 -48.69
N GLY A 209 24.72 -19.23 -47.75
CA GLY A 209 25.93 -20.03 -47.85
C GLY A 209 25.62 -21.47 -47.46
N THR A 210 25.76 -22.39 -48.41
CA THR A 210 25.46 -23.82 -48.31
C THR A 210 26.31 -24.51 -47.25
N GLY A 211 25.68 -25.09 -46.22
CA GLY A 211 26.33 -25.92 -45.21
C GLY A 211 25.30 -26.80 -44.49
N VAL A 212 25.56 -28.11 -44.47
CA VAL A 212 24.70 -29.20 -43.97
C VAL A 212 24.22 -28.96 -42.53
N PRO A 213 22.93 -29.22 -42.19
CA PRO A 213 22.42 -29.01 -40.84
C PRO A 213 22.76 -30.18 -39.89
N PRO A 214 23.10 -29.91 -38.61
CA PRO A 214 23.17 -30.94 -37.58
C PRO A 214 21.76 -31.34 -37.07
N PRO A 215 21.58 -32.55 -36.50
CA PRO A 215 20.28 -33.12 -36.19
C PRO A 215 19.57 -32.43 -35.02
N ALA A 216 18.25 -32.37 -35.13
CA ALA A 216 17.35 -31.68 -34.22
C ALA A 216 17.36 -32.26 -32.79
N LEU A 217 17.57 -31.39 -31.81
CA LEU A 217 17.14 -31.62 -30.43
C LEU A 217 15.85 -30.85 -30.16
N HIS A 218 14.88 -31.57 -29.60
CA HIS A 218 13.48 -31.23 -29.42
C HIS A 218 13.21 -29.80 -28.90
N ALA A 219 12.32 -29.08 -29.58
CA ALA A 219 11.73 -27.85 -29.10
C ALA A 219 10.61 -28.13 -28.07
N PRO A 220 10.54 -27.38 -26.94
CA PRO A 220 9.37 -27.39 -26.08
C PRO A 220 8.21 -26.61 -26.74
N PRO A 221 6.94 -27.01 -26.51
CA PRO A 221 5.78 -26.40 -27.16
C PRO A 221 5.49 -24.98 -26.62
N PRO A 222 4.85 -24.10 -27.43
CA PRO A 222 4.57 -22.72 -27.06
C PRO A 222 3.42 -22.61 -26.03
N SER A 223 3.61 -21.74 -25.06
CA SER A 223 2.63 -21.31 -24.06
C SER A 223 1.48 -20.54 -24.71
N ARG A 224 0.27 -21.11 -24.64
CA ARG A 224 -0.98 -20.45 -25.04
C ARG A 224 -1.31 -19.31 -24.08
N GLY A 225 -1.71 -18.18 -24.64
CA GLY A 225 -2.19 -17.01 -23.91
C GLY A 225 -3.44 -17.33 -23.10
N ASN A 226 -3.47 -16.84 -21.86
CA ASN A 226 -4.67 -16.86 -21.03
C ASN A 226 -5.50 -15.59 -21.31
N SER A 227 -6.51 -15.75 -22.16
CA SER A 227 -7.73 -14.94 -22.09
C SER A 227 -8.50 -15.38 -20.84
N ALA A 228 -8.73 -14.44 -19.93
CA ALA A 228 -9.58 -14.65 -18.77
C ALA A 228 -11.04 -14.87 -19.23
N VAL A 229 -11.55 -16.07 -19.03
CA VAL A 229 -12.97 -16.41 -19.10
C VAL A 229 -13.44 -16.66 -17.66
N SER A 230 -14.43 -15.90 -17.22
CA SER A 230 -15.10 -16.05 -15.92
C SER A 230 -15.71 -17.45 -15.75
N PRO A 231 -15.64 -18.09 -14.57
CA PRO A 231 -16.32 -19.36 -14.36
C PRO A 231 -17.82 -19.14 -14.13
N ALA A 232 -18.64 -19.76 -14.99
CA ALA A 232 -20.07 -19.92 -14.81
C ALA A 232 -20.36 -20.98 -13.72
N ILE A 233 -21.34 -20.69 -12.86
CA ILE A 233 -21.86 -21.58 -11.82
C ILE A 233 -22.74 -22.67 -12.48
N PRO A 234 -22.55 -23.97 -12.20
CA PRO A 234 -23.44 -25.01 -12.71
C PRO A 234 -24.79 -25.05 -11.95
N PRO A 235 -25.92 -25.37 -12.63
CA PRO A 235 -27.22 -25.48 -11.98
C PRO A 235 -27.34 -26.75 -11.13
N ILE A 236 -28.09 -26.62 -10.03
CA ILE A 236 -28.43 -27.69 -9.07
C ILE A 236 -29.49 -28.62 -9.70
N PRO A 237 -29.33 -29.96 -9.65
CA PRO A 237 -30.36 -30.89 -10.13
C PRO A 237 -31.55 -30.99 -9.17
N PRO A 238 -32.78 -31.24 -9.67
CA PRO A 238 -33.97 -31.31 -8.84
C PRO A 238 -33.97 -32.56 -7.94
N SER A 239 -34.42 -32.39 -6.70
CA SER A 239 -34.61 -33.46 -5.73
C SER A 239 -35.72 -34.41 -6.21
N GLN A 240 -35.40 -35.70 -6.35
CA GLN A 240 -36.39 -36.74 -6.56
C GLN A 240 -37.23 -36.87 -5.28
N GLY A 241 -38.53 -36.58 -5.40
CA GLY A 241 -39.53 -36.94 -4.40
C GLY A 241 -39.76 -38.45 -4.46
N GLY A 242 -39.25 -39.17 -3.47
CA GLY A 242 -39.60 -40.57 -3.22
C GLY A 242 -40.93 -40.63 -2.47
N GLY A 243 -41.98 -41.07 -3.15
CA GLY A 243 -43.23 -41.50 -2.53
C GLY A 243 -43.03 -42.85 -1.83
N ALA A 244 -43.57 -42.98 -0.62
CA ALA A 244 -43.91 -44.25 -0.01
C ALA A 244 -45.44 -44.32 0.08
N GLY A 245 -46.01 -45.39 -0.49
CA GLY A 245 -47.44 -45.67 -0.55
C GLY A 245 -48.05 -46.10 0.79
N PRO A 246 -49.36 -46.42 0.79
CA PRO A 246 -50.16 -46.58 2.00
C PRO A 246 -50.08 -48.00 2.58
N ALA A 247 -50.33 -48.12 3.89
CA ALA A 247 -50.69 -49.38 4.53
C ALA A 247 -51.71 -49.13 5.65
N SER A 248 -52.84 -49.86 5.53
CA SER A 248 -53.94 -50.10 6.48
C SER A 248 -55.00 -49.01 6.66
#